data_AF-A0A7V9APA5-F1
#
_entry.id   AF-A0A7V9APA5-F1
#
_cell.length_a   1.000
_cell.length_b   1.000
_cell.length_c   1.000
_cell.angle_alpha   90.00
_cell.angle_beta   90.00
_cell.angle_gamma   90.00
#
_symmetry.space_group_name_H-M   'P 1'
#
loop_
_entity.id
_entity.type
_entity.pdbx_description
1 polymer ?
#
loop_
_entity_poly.entity_id
_entity_poly.type
_entity_poly.pdbx_seq_one_letter_code
_entity_poly.pdbx_strand_id
1 'polypeptide(L)'
;MSRNDLVKGYEVSRCQYAEVAEEELDALEAEVNRNVDIQEFVPVAAVDPVYFKKTYHFIPNTGSERPDRLLAHAMRQEERGAIEQLVQRGKEEFVMIRAVNETQLMLHVLYYGVEVRAFERPSSGIAAPPKELKLATELIHHLASNRREIS
;
A
#
# COMPACT_ATOMS: atom_id res chain seq x y z
N MET A 1 -22.20 49.31 0.32
CA MET A 1 -22.71 48.76 1.59
C MET A 1 -22.87 47.26 1.39
N SER A 2 -21.96 46.42 1.91
CA SER A 2 -22.16 45.47 3.05
C SER A 2 -23.53 44.77 3.05
N ARG A 3 -23.67 43.45 3.22
CA ARG A 3 -23.20 42.50 4.26
C ARG A 3 -23.17 41.09 3.64
N ASN A 4 -22.15 40.28 3.89
CA ASN A 4 -22.06 39.29 4.98
C ASN A 4 -23.22 38.29 4.99
N ASP A 5 -22.95 37.05 4.58
CA ASP A 5 -23.53 35.87 5.21
C ASP A 5 -22.52 34.72 5.21
N LEU A 6 -21.85 34.64 6.35
CA LEU A 6 -21.17 33.47 6.88
C LEU A 6 -22.26 32.45 7.26
N VAL A 7 -22.29 31.26 6.64
CA VAL A 7 -22.99 30.10 7.20
C VAL A 7 -22.01 28.94 7.34
N LYS A 8 -21.75 28.62 8.61
CA LYS A 8 -21.02 27.45 9.11
C LYS A 8 -21.84 26.18 8.89
N GLY A 9 -21.13 25.08 8.68
CA GLY A 9 -21.53 23.77 9.17
C GLY A 9 -21.96 22.80 8.09
N TYR A 10 -21.12 21.80 7.84
CA TYR A 10 -21.51 20.41 8.10
C TYR A 10 -20.23 19.66 8.53
N GLU A 11 -20.17 19.31 9.82
CA GLU A 11 -19.45 18.12 10.25
C GLU A 11 -20.05 16.95 9.46
N VAL A 12 -19.31 16.38 8.52
CA VAL A 12 -19.63 15.04 8.01
C VAL A 12 -18.97 14.05 8.97
N SER A 13 -19.68 13.85 10.08
CA SER A 13 -19.99 12.55 10.67
C SER A 13 -18.90 11.47 10.66
N ARG A 14 -18.39 11.22 11.87
CA ARG A 14 -18.24 9.91 12.54
C ARG A 14 -17.81 8.73 11.66
N CYS A 15 -16.63 8.20 11.96
CA CYS A 15 -16.23 6.80 11.83
C CYS A 15 -17.12 5.95 10.90
N GLN A 16 -16.94 6.08 9.58
CA GLN A 16 -17.30 5.00 8.68
C GLN A 16 -16.25 3.92 8.89
N TYR A 17 -16.51 3.02 9.83
CA TYR A 17 -16.04 1.66 9.67
C TYR A 17 -16.69 1.17 8.38
N ALA A 18 -15.91 1.12 7.31
CA ALA A 18 -16.29 0.32 6.16
C ALA A 18 -16.26 -1.13 6.66
N GLU A 19 -17.39 -1.64 7.10
CA GLU A 19 -17.66 -3.07 7.07
C GLU A 19 -17.53 -3.45 5.59
N VAL A 20 -16.31 -3.85 5.22
CA VAL A 20 -16.05 -4.46 3.92
C VAL A 20 -16.83 -5.76 3.97
N ALA A 21 -17.99 -5.75 3.31
CA ALA A 21 -18.86 -6.90 3.23
C ALA A 21 -18.05 -8.06 2.65
N GLU A 22 -18.11 -9.22 3.30
CA GLU A 22 -17.38 -10.44 2.93
C GLU A 22 -17.69 -10.82 1.46
N GLU A 23 -18.86 -10.46 0.96
CA GLU A 23 -19.25 -10.67 -0.44
C GLU A 23 -18.51 -9.77 -1.46
N GLU A 24 -18.02 -8.58 -1.05
CA GLU A 24 -17.13 -7.78 -1.89
C GLU A 24 -15.72 -8.37 -1.96
N LEU A 25 -15.26 -9.02 -0.89
CA LEU A 25 -13.98 -9.75 -0.86
C LEU A 25 -14.03 -10.98 -1.77
N ASP A 26 -15.04 -11.82 -1.64
CA ASP A 26 -15.20 -13.04 -2.45
C ASP A 26 -15.34 -12.76 -3.96
N ALA A 27 -16.09 -11.72 -4.32
CA ALA A 27 -16.24 -11.31 -5.72
C ALA A 27 -14.94 -10.72 -6.31
N LEU A 28 -14.07 -10.16 -5.46
CA LEU A 28 -12.74 -9.68 -5.87
C LEU A 28 -11.70 -10.80 -5.92
N GLU A 29 -11.74 -11.75 -4.97
CA GLU A 29 -10.87 -12.93 -4.94
C GLU A 29 -11.09 -13.82 -6.17
N ALA A 30 -12.35 -13.97 -6.61
CA ALA A 30 -12.69 -14.69 -7.84
C ALA A 30 -12.25 -13.98 -9.15
N GLU A 31 -11.97 -12.66 -9.11
CA GLU A 31 -11.62 -11.87 -10.30
C GLU A 31 -10.12 -11.81 -10.63
N VAL A 32 -9.23 -12.26 -9.74
CA VAL A 32 -7.76 -12.33 -9.99
C VAL A 32 -7.39 -13.59 -10.80
N ASN A 33 -8.35 -14.17 -11.51
CA ASN A 33 -8.14 -15.23 -12.49
C ASN A 33 -7.82 -14.66 -13.89
N ARG A 34 -6.98 -13.62 -13.96
CA ARG A 34 -6.64 -12.91 -15.20
C ARG A 34 -5.19 -13.11 -15.58
N ASN A 35 -4.92 -13.26 -16.87
CA ASN A 35 -3.58 -13.17 -17.44
C ASN A 35 -3.02 -11.79 -17.10
N VAL A 36 -2.05 -11.76 -16.20
CA VAL A 36 -1.29 -10.58 -15.79
C VAL A 36 -0.25 -10.28 -16.88
N ASP A 37 -0.34 -9.12 -17.50
CA ASP A 37 0.66 -8.62 -18.46
C ASP A 37 1.62 -7.66 -17.76
N ILE A 38 2.72 -8.20 -17.25
CA ILE A 38 3.71 -7.45 -16.48
C ILE A 38 4.40 -6.44 -17.40
N GLN A 39 4.24 -5.15 -17.10
CA GLN A 39 4.84 -4.08 -17.88
C GLN A 39 6.33 -3.89 -17.53
N GLU A 40 6.65 -3.89 -16.24
CA GLU A 40 8.02 -3.68 -15.77
C GLU A 40 8.28 -4.26 -14.38
N PHE A 41 9.56 -4.47 -14.06
CA PHE A 41 10.02 -4.85 -12.72
C PHE A 41 10.83 -3.73 -12.08
N VAL A 42 10.34 -3.17 -10.98
CA VAL A 42 10.97 -2.07 -10.25
C VAL A 42 11.47 -2.53 -8.88
N PRO A 43 12.53 -1.93 -8.31
CA PRO A 43 12.94 -2.23 -6.94
C PRO A 43 11.78 -1.96 -5.96
N VAL A 44 11.51 -2.88 -5.04
CA VAL A 44 10.39 -2.71 -4.10
C VAL A 44 10.56 -1.45 -3.25
N ALA A 45 11.80 -1.15 -2.86
CA ALA A 45 12.13 0.04 -2.08
C ALA A 45 11.98 1.37 -2.85
N ALA A 46 11.81 1.34 -4.18
CA ALA A 46 11.59 2.54 -4.98
C ALA A 46 10.14 3.06 -4.89
N VAL A 47 9.21 2.18 -4.49
CA VAL A 47 7.80 2.54 -4.31
C VAL A 47 7.57 2.92 -2.85
N ASP A 48 7.39 4.22 -2.59
CA ASP A 48 7.09 4.71 -1.24
C ASP A 48 5.73 4.13 -0.77
N PRO A 49 5.64 3.60 0.47
CA PRO A 49 4.39 3.07 1.00
C PRO A 49 3.19 4.02 0.94
N VAL A 50 3.42 5.34 0.84
CA VAL A 50 2.35 6.35 0.65
C VAL A 50 1.51 6.10 -0.61
N TYR A 51 2.07 5.42 -1.62
CA TYR A 51 1.35 5.08 -2.83
C TYR A 51 0.44 3.85 -2.67
N PHE A 52 0.55 3.07 -1.59
CA PHE A 52 -0.30 1.89 -1.40
C PHE A 52 -1.71 2.26 -0.93
N LYS A 53 -2.71 1.85 -1.70
CA LYS A 53 -4.13 2.10 -1.45
C LYS A 53 -4.83 0.90 -0.82
N LYS A 54 -4.68 -0.28 -1.43
CA LYS A 54 -5.25 -1.56 -0.96
C LYS A 54 -4.28 -2.69 -1.21
N THR A 55 -4.37 -3.75 -0.41
CA THR A 55 -3.52 -4.94 -0.54
C THR A 55 -4.41 -6.17 -0.62
N TYR A 56 -4.10 -7.07 -1.56
CA TYR A 56 -4.80 -8.30 -1.81
C TYR A 56 -3.81 -9.46 -1.84
N HIS A 57 -4.24 -10.63 -1.35
CA HIS A 57 -3.50 -11.86 -1.55
C HIS A 57 -3.58 -12.25 -3.03
N PHE A 58 -2.43 -12.54 -3.63
CA PHE A 58 -2.39 -13.07 -4.98
C PHE A 58 -2.41 -14.59 -4.87
N ILE A 59 -3.60 -15.18 -5.06
CA ILE A 59 -3.81 -16.62 -4.95
C ILE A 59 -3.67 -17.23 -6.35
N PRO A 60 -2.77 -18.21 -6.56
CA PRO A 60 -2.67 -18.96 -7.81
C PRO A 60 -3.99 -19.59 -8.20
N ASN A 61 -4.28 -19.63 -9.51
CA ASN A 61 -5.35 -20.49 -10.01
C ASN A 61 -4.91 -21.95 -9.91
N THR A 62 -5.88 -22.87 -9.86
CA THR A 62 -5.61 -24.30 -9.85
C THR A 62 -4.76 -24.67 -11.09
N GLY A 63 -3.49 -25.05 -10.87
CA GLY A 63 -2.51 -25.38 -11.92
C GLY A 63 -1.42 -24.33 -12.20
N SER A 64 -1.48 -23.11 -11.65
CA SER A 64 -0.43 -22.06 -11.79
C SER A 64 0.55 -21.99 -10.61
N GLU A 65 0.40 -22.86 -9.61
CA GLU A 65 1.18 -22.82 -8.35
C GLU A 65 2.71 -22.84 -8.56
N ARG A 66 3.19 -23.64 -9.52
CA ARG A 66 4.64 -23.76 -9.76
C ARG A 66 5.21 -22.50 -10.44
N PRO A 67 4.63 -21.99 -11.54
CA PRO A 67 5.01 -20.69 -12.10
C PRO A 67 4.96 -19.54 -11.09
N ASP A 68 3.89 -19.44 -10.30
CA ASP A 68 3.70 -18.33 -9.35
C ASP A 68 4.74 -18.36 -8.22
N ARG A 69 5.04 -19.55 -7.70
CA ARG A 69 6.12 -19.73 -6.71
C ARG A 69 7.50 -19.43 -7.29
N LEU A 70 7.75 -19.81 -8.54
CA LEU A 70 9.02 -19.49 -9.21
C LEU A 70 9.17 -17.97 -9.36
N LEU A 71 8.09 -17.29 -9.77
CA LEU A 71 8.07 -15.84 -9.89
C LEU A 71 8.27 -15.17 -8.52
N ALA A 72 7.57 -15.63 -7.47
CA ALA A 72 7.75 -15.13 -6.11
C ALA A 72 9.20 -15.26 -5.63
N HIS A 73 9.81 -16.42 -5.85
CA HIS A 73 11.20 -16.67 -5.47
C HIS A 73 12.16 -15.72 -6.21
N ALA A 74 12.03 -15.61 -7.53
CA ALA A 74 12.87 -14.74 -8.35
C ALA A 74 12.73 -13.25 -7.96
N MET A 75 11.49 -12.77 -7.82
CA MET A 75 11.20 -11.39 -7.41
C MET A 75 11.78 -11.07 -6.03
N ARG A 76 11.77 -12.04 -5.11
CA ARG A 76 12.36 -11.87 -3.78
C ARG A 76 13.89 -11.80 -3.83
N GLN A 77 14.53 -12.67 -4.60
CA GLN A 77 15.99 -12.66 -4.75
C GLN A 77 16.49 -11.35 -5.38
N GLU A 78 15.74 -10.82 -6.34
CA GLU A 78 16.10 -9.57 -7.03
C GLU A 78 15.58 -8.32 -6.32
N GLU A 79 14.87 -8.45 -5.19
CA GLU A 79 14.22 -7.36 -4.45
C GLU A 79 13.31 -6.47 -5.33
N ARG A 80 12.60 -7.09 -6.27
CA ARG A 80 11.77 -6.41 -7.27
C ARG A 80 10.28 -6.73 -7.16
N GLY A 81 9.46 -5.72 -7.47
CA GLY A 81 8.03 -5.83 -7.70
C GLY A 81 7.71 -5.67 -9.19
N ALA A 82 6.63 -6.27 -9.64
CA ALA A 82 6.09 -6.12 -10.99
C ALA A 82 5.04 -5.01 -10.98
N ILE A 83 5.11 -4.08 -11.93
CA ILE A 83 4.10 -3.06 -12.14
C ILE A 83 3.21 -3.48 -13.32
N GLU A 84 1.91 -3.27 -13.14
CA GLU A 84 0.90 -3.55 -14.16
C GLU A 84 -0.24 -2.53 -14.06
N GLN A 85 -0.98 -2.39 -15.15
CA GLN A 85 -2.25 -1.68 -15.20
C GLN A 85 -3.40 -2.69 -15.27
N LEU A 86 -4.25 -2.72 -14.24
CA LEU A 86 -5.41 -3.59 -14.15
C LEU A 86 -6.68 -2.82 -14.48
N VAL A 87 -7.53 -3.40 -15.33
CA VAL A 87 -8.89 -2.87 -15.58
C VAL A 87 -9.91 -3.69 -14.80
N GLN A 88 -10.41 -3.16 -13.69
CA GLN A 88 -11.41 -3.80 -12.86
C GLN A 88 -12.72 -2.99 -12.84
N ARG A 89 -13.85 -3.65 -13.14
CA ARG A 89 -15.19 -3.02 -13.17
C ARG A 89 -15.25 -1.72 -14.00
N GLY A 90 -14.51 -1.67 -15.10
CA GLY A 90 -14.43 -0.50 -15.99
C GLY A 90 -13.55 0.65 -15.48
N LYS A 91 -12.83 0.45 -14.38
CA LYS A 91 -11.86 1.40 -13.83
C LYS A 91 -10.44 0.87 -14.03
N GLU A 92 -9.56 1.71 -14.54
CA GLU A 92 -8.14 1.41 -14.67
C GLU A 92 -7.41 1.77 -13.38
N GLU A 93 -6.77 0.79 -12.75
CA GLU A 93 -5.96 0.96 -11.55
C GLU A 93 -4.53 0.49 -11.81
N PHE A 94 -3.56 1.23 -11.28
CA PHE A 94 -2.17 0.77 -11.25
C PHE A 94 -1.98 -0.19 -10.09
N VAL A 95 -1.27 -1.28 -10.35
CA VAL A 95 -1.00 -2.30 -9.35
C VAL A 95 0.48 -2.64 -9.30
N MET A 96 0.93 -3.02 -8.12
CA MET A 96 2.23 -3.61 -7.89
C MET A 96 2.05 -5.01 -7.33
N ILE A 97 2.60 -6.00 -8.01
CA ILE A 97 2.71 -7.36 -7.50
C ILE A 97 4.09 -7.52 -6.87
N ARG A 98 4.17 -8.07 -5.65
CA ARG A 98 5.46 -8.33 -5.01
C ARG A 98 5.43 -9.61 -4.18
N ALA A 99 6.62 -10.19 -4.01
CA ALA A 99 6.82 -11.31 -3.12
C ALA A 99 6.77 -10.90 -1.65
N VAL A 100 5.99 -11.60 -0.85
CA VAL A 100 5.96 -11.48 0.62
C VAL A 100 7.05 -12.34 1.24
N ASN A 101 7.17 -13.55 0.69
CA ASN A 101 8.14 -14.58 1.02
C ASN A 101 8.49 -15.33 -0.27
N GLU A 102 9.14 -16.48 -0.16
CA GLU A 102 9.63 -17.24 -1.31
C GLU A 102 8.52 -17.90 -2.16
N THR A 103 7.28 -17.95 -1.66
CA THR A 103 6.20 -18.69 -2.32
C THR A 103 4.92 -17.88 -2.52
N GLN A 104 4.79 -16.74 -1.85
CA GLN A 104 3.56 -15.95 -1.84
C GLN A 104 3.78 -14.58 -2.47
N LEU A 105 2.85 -14.23 -3.34
CA LEU A 105 2.72 -12.91 -3.95
C LEU A 105 1.58 -12.14 -3.28
N MET A 106 1.71 -10.81 -3.26
CA MET A 106 0.65 -9.88 -2.92
C MET A 106 0.50 -8.86 -4.04
N LEU A 107 -0.74 -8.45 -4.29
CA LEU A 107 -1.08 -7.37 -5.19
C LEU A 107 -1.41 -6.13 -4.36
N HIS A 108 -0.77 -5.02 -4.66
CA HIS A 108 -1.06 -3.72 -4.09
C HIS A 108 -1.67 -2.82 -5.14
N VAL A 109 -2.86 -2.30 -4.88
CA VAL A 109 -3.42 -1.21 -5.68
C VAL A 109 -2.72 0.08 -5.29
N LEU A 110 -2.30 0.85 -6.28
CA LEU A 110 -1.57 2.10 -6.09
C LEU A 110 -2.49 3.32 -6.28
N TYR A 111 -2.23 4.36 -5.50
CA TYR A 111 -2.70 5.71 -5.82
C TYR A 111 -1.94 6.25 -7.02
N TYR A 112 -2.63 6.98 -7.89
CA TYR A 112 -1.97 7.82 -8.88
C TYR A 112 -1.18 8.92 -8.16
N GLY A 113 -0.06 9.37 -8.74
CA GLY A 113 0.79 10.39 -8.12
C GLY A 113 0.06 11.69 -7.76
N VAL A 114 -1.02 12.01 -8.50
CA VAL A 114 -1.88 13.17 -8.24
C VAL A 114 -2.84 12.98 -7.05
N GLU A 115 -3.13 11.74 -6.66
CA GLU A 115 -3.99 11.40 -5.52
C GLU A 115 -3.22 11.44 -4.19
N VAL A 116 -1.90 11.27 -4.25
CA VAL A 116 -1.04 11.44 -3.08
C VAL A 116 -0.90 12.94 -2.80
N ARG A 117 -1.45 13.39 -1.67
CA ARG A 117 -1.30 14.78 -1.22
C ARG A 117 0.19 15.12 -1.17
N ALA A 118 0.55 16.24 -1.79
CA ALA A 118 1.91 16.75 -1.75
C ALA A 118 2.35 16.86 -0.28
N PHE A 119 3.36 16.07 0.07
CA PHE A 119 4.00 16.20 1.36
C PHE A 119 4.84 17.47 1.30
N GLU A 120 4.42 18.54 1.98
CA GLU A 120 5.31 19.68 2.22
C GLU A 120 6.46 19.17 3.08
N ARG A 121 7.57 18.82 2.42
CA ARG A 121 8.77 18.38 3.12
C ARG A 121 9.20 19.54 4.02
N PRO A 122 9.34 19.33 5.34
CA PRO A 122 9.84 20.39 6.20
C PRO A 122 11.19 20.87 5.64
N SER A 123 11.32 22.18 5.48
CA SER A 123 12.36 22.85 4.67
C SER A 123 13.79 22.64 5.17
N SER A 124 13.98 21.95 6.29
CA SER A 124 15.27 21.69 6.89
C SER A 124 15.26 20.35 7.63
N GLY A 125 16.31 19.56 7.46
CA GLY A 125 16.59 18.43 8.33
C GLY A 125 16.73 18.88 9.79
N ILE A 126 16.47 17.97 10.72
CA ILE A 126 16.62 18.25 12.16
C ILE A 126 18.10 18.44 12.48
N ALA A 127 18.50 19.64 12.93
CA ALA A 127 19.79 19.88 13.55
C ALA A 127 19.68 19.66 15.07
N ALA A 128 19.44 18.41 15.49
CA ALA A 128 19.30 18.08 16.91
C ALA A 128 20.68 17.93 17.59
N PRO A 129 20.87 18.48 18.80
CA PRO A 129 22.03 18.20 19.62
C PRO A 129 22.18 16.68 19.89
N PRO A 130 23.41 16.15 19.99
CA PRO A 130 23.64 14.71 20.22
C PRO A 130 22.94 14.13 21.46
N LYS A 131 22.75 14.93 22.52
CA LYS A 131 22.05 14.51 23.74
C LYS A 131 20.55 14.27 23.51
N GLU A 132 19.90 15.11 22.72
CA GLU A 132 18.48 14.98 22.40
C GLU A 132 18.23 13.78 21.51
N LEU A 133 19.09 13.56 20.51
CA LEU A 133 19.01 12.38 19.64
C LEU A 133 19.22 11.09 20.45
N LYS A 134 20.16 11.10 21.41
CA LYS A 134 20.40 9.97 22.31
C LYS A 134 19.18 9.65 23.17
N LEU A 135 18.57 10.66 23.81
CA LEU A 135 17.37 10.47 24.62
C LEU A 135 16.20 9.95 23.78
N ALA A 136 15.98 10.51 22.59
CA ALA A 136 14.95 10.04 21.66
C ALA A 136 15.16 8.57 21.26
N THR A 137 16.42 8.18 21.01
CA THR A 137 16.77 6.79 20.67
C THR A 137 16.54 5.84 21.85
N GLU A 138 16.90 6.24 23.07
CA GLU A 138 16.64 5.46 24.29
C GLU A 138 15.13 5.27 24.54
N LEU A 139 14.31 6.31 24.29
CA LEU A 139 12.86 6.22 24.36
C LEU A 139 12.28 5.25 23.33
N ILE A 140 12.78 5.29 22.07
CA ILE A 140 12.38 4.33 21.04
C ILE A 140 12.70 2.91 21.49
N HIS A 141 13.91 2.65 21.99
CA HIS A 141 14.29 1.32 22.46
C HIS A 141 13.45 0.85 23.65
N HIS A 142 13.14 1.74 24.60
CA HIS A 142 12.34 1.39 25.77
C HIS A 142 10.88 1.07 25.41
N LEU A 143 10.33 1.76 24.40
CA LEU A 143 8.94 1.58 23.96
C LEU A 143 8.77 0.57 22.83
N ALA A 144 9.86 0.15 22.17
CA ALA A 144 9.85 -0.88 21.14
C ALA A 144 9.51 -2.25 21.76
N SER A 145 8.24 -2.64 21.65
CA SER A 145 7.79 -4.01 21.94
C SER A 145 7.84 -4.87 20.68
N ASN A 146 8.38 -6.09 20.79
CA ASN A 146 8.43 -7.08 19.69
C ASN A 146 7.05 -7.66 19.29
N ARG A 147 5.93 -7.04 19.67
CA ARG A 147 4.59 -7.56 19.37
C ARG A 147 4.16 -7.12 17.96
N ARG A 148 4.34 -8.01 17.00
CA ARG A 148 3.91 -7.85 15.60
C ARG A 148 2.54 -8.48 15.39
N GLU A 149 1.48 -7.87 15.89
CA GLU A 149 0.12 -8.18 15.41
C GLU A 149 -0.68 -6.89 15.38
N ILE A 150 -0.78 -6.31 14.19
CA ILE A 150 -1.90 -5.43 13.85
C ILE A 150 -2.87 -6.38 13.15
N SER A 151 -3.81 -6.92 13.94
CA SER A 151 -4.96 -7.67 13.43
C SER A 151 -5.92 -6.75 12.68
#